data_AF-A0A183Q1Z8-F1
#
_entry.id   AF-A0A183Q1Z8-F1
#
_cell.length_a   1.000
_cell.length_b   1.000
_cell.length_c   1.000
_cell.angle_alpha   90.00
_cell.angle_beta   90.00
_cell.angle_gamma   90.00
#
_symmetry.space_group_name_H-M   'P 1'
#
loop_
_entity.id
_entity.type
_entity.pdbx_description
1 polymer ?
#
loop_
_entity_poly.entity_id
_entity_poly.type
_entity_poly.pdbx_seq_one_letter_code
_entity_poly.pdbx_strand_id
1 'polypeptide(L)'
;MILFRFIDGKDIFEAFYTKELAKRLLLNKSASVDAEKAMLSKLKQECGPNYTRKMETMFQDIELSKQLSKNFRLSLPDTHAIELSVNVICPASWPPYPQTTANYPPEMVALREEFTRFYLSHHQGRKLIYEPSLGTCVVKAIFPMVS
;
A
#
# COMPACT_ATOMS: atom_id res chain seq x y z
N MET A 1 10.36 -9.40 22.71
CA MET A 1 10.56 -10.73 22.11
C MET A 1 10.62 -11.87 23.13
N ILE A 2 10.87 -11.61 24.42
CA ILE A 2 10.96 -12.68 25.43
C ILE A 2 9.69 -13.57 25.43
N LEU A 3 8.50 -12.98 25.45
CA LEU A 3 7.24 -13.75 25.38
C LEU A 3 7.05 -14.50 24.05
N PHE A 4 7.44 -13.90 22.92
CA PHE A 4 7.27 -14.48 21.59
C PHE A 4 8.07 -15.78 21.41
N ARG A 5 9.22 -15.92 22.08
CA ARG A 5 10.03 -17.15 22.05
C ARG A 5 9.28 -18.36 22.57
N PHE A 6 8.41 -18.15 23.56
CA PHE A 6 7.62 -19.20 24.21
C PHE A 6 6.29 -19.51 23.49
N ILE A 7 5.99 -18.84 22.38
CA ILE A 7 4.79 -19.13 21.59
C ILE A 7 5.11 -20.25 20.60
N ASP A 8 4.31 -21.31 20.60
CA ASP A 8 4.42 -22.42 19.63
C ASP A 8 3.81 -22.06 18.27
N GLY A 9 2.66 -21.37 18.25
CA GLY A 9 1.95 -20.93 17.03
C GLY A 9 2.55 -19.68 16.37
N LYS A 10 3.84 -19.73 16.00
CA LYS A 10 4.53 -18.60 15.37
C LYS A 10 4.03 -18.30 13.96
N ASP A 11 3.57 -19.31 13.23
CA ASP A 11 2.91 -19.19 11.93
C ASP A 11 1.57 -18.43 12.02
N ILE A 12 0.79 -18.69 13.07
CA ILE A 12 -0.45 -17.96 13.35
C ILE A 12 -0.12 -16.49 13.62
N PHE A 13 0.89 -16.23 14.47
CA PHE A 13 1.36 -14.86 14.70
C PHE A 13 1.80 -14.18 13.40
N GLU A 14 2.55 -14.88 12.53
CA GLU A 14 2.99 -14.34 11.25
C GLU A 14 1.81 -13.89 10.39
N ALA A 15 0.77 -14.73 10.29
CA ALA A 15 -0.41 -14.46 9.49
C ALA A 15 -1.17 -13.22 10.00
N PHE A 16 -1.40 -13.12 11.31
CA PHE A 16 -2.07 -11.96 11.91
C PHE A 16 -1.20 -10.70 11.83
N TYR A 17 0.09 -10.81 12.13
CA TYR A 17 1.00 -9.68 12.09
C TYR A 17 1.15 -9.12 10.68
N THR A 18 1.30 -9.99 9.67
CA THR A 18 1.36 -9.61 8.25
C THR A 18 0.08 -8.90 7.83
N LYS A 19 -1.09 -9.42 8.21
CA LYS A 19 -2.39 -8.79 7.93
C LYS A 19 -2.51 -7.39 8.53
N GLU A 20 -2.13 -7.22 9.79
CA GLU A 20 -2.24 -5.92 10.46
C GLU A 20 -1.17 -4.94 9.97
N LEU A 21 0.04 -5.39 9.66
CA LEU A 21 1.08 -4.57 9.02
C LEU A 21 0.61 -4.06 7.65
N ALA A 22 -0.04 -4.92 6.85
CA ALA A 22 -0.53 -4.54 5.53
C ALA A 22 -1.51 -3.37 5.59
N LYS A 23 -2.46 -3.42 6.52
CA LYS A 23 -3.41 -2.34 6.75
C LYS A 23 -2.71 -1.05 7.17
N ARG A 24 -1.75 -1.13 8.10
CA ARG A 24 -1.01 0.06 8.57
C ARG A 24 -0.22 0.71 7.45
N LEU A 25 0.43 -0.10 6.61
CA LEU A 25 1.22 0.38 5.47
C LEU A 25 0.35 1.03 4.39
N LEU A 26 -0.73 0.38 3.95
CA LEU A 26 -1.59 0.89 2.88
C LEU A 26 -2.38 2.14 3.30
N LEU A 27 -2.85 2.18 4.55
CA LEU A 27 -3.61 3.30 5.08
C LEU A 27 -2.74 4.42 5.67
N ASN A 28 -1.41 4.28 5.57
CA ASN A 28 -0.43 5.20 6.15
C ASN A 28 -0.68 5.50 7.65
N LYS A 29 -1.05 4.45 8.41
CA LYS A 29 -1.38 4.51 9.85
C LYS A 29 -0.23 4.05 10.76
N SER A 30 0.96 3.82 10.22
CA SER A 30 2.11 3.45 11.04
C SER A 30 2.59 4.64 11.87
N ALA A 31 2.72 4.45 13.19
CA ALA A 31 3.20 5.49 14.10
C ALA A 31 4.68 5.86 13.87
N SER A 32 5.51 4.86 13.50
CA SER A 32 6.90 5.05 13.14
C SER A 32 7.37 3.94 12.21
N VAL A 33 7.92 4.32 11.06
CA VAL A 33 8.52 3.37 10.10
C VAL A 33 9.74 2.67 10.72
N ASP A 34 10.53 3.39 11.52
CA ASP A 34 11.72 2.83 12.17
C ASP A 34 11.36 1.79 13.22
N ALA A 35 10.27 2.02 13.98
CA ALA A 35 9.76 1.04 14.93
C ALA A 35 9.30 -0.25 14.25
N GLU A 36 8.62 -0.16 13.11
CA GLU A 36 8.18 -1.33 12.34
C GLU A 36 9.39 -2.10 11.78
N LYS A 37 10.39 -1.40 11.22
CA LYS A 37 11.63 -2.03 10.74
C LYS A 37 12.40 -2.69 11.88
N ALA A 38 12.47 -2.06 13.06
CA ALA A 38 13.10 -2.65 14.24
C ALA A 38 12.37 -3.91 14.70
N MET A 39 11.04 -3.94 14.62
CA MET A 39 10.24 -5.14 14.92
C MET A 39 10.52 -6.27 13.93
N LEU A 40 10.58 -5.99 12.62
CA LEU A 40 10.97 -6.98 11.61
C LEU A 40 12.38 -7.53 11.87
N SER A 41 13.35 -6.67 12.20
CA SER A 41 14.72 -7.11 12.50
C SER A 41 14.76 -8.10 13.66
N LYS A 42 13.97 -7.85 14.72
CA LYS A 42 13.84 -8.76 15.85
C LYS A 42 13.18 -10.09 15.47
N LEU A 43 12.12 -10.06 14.64
CA LEU A 43 11.47 -11.28 14.14
C LEU A 43 12.41 -12.10 13.25
N LYS A 44 13.22 -11.43 12.42
CA LYS A 44 14.22 -12.06 11.55
C LYS A 44 15.31 -12.76 12.35
N GLN A 45 15.76 -12.17 13.44
CA GLN A 45 16.74 -12.78 14.34
C GLN A 45 16.19 -14.03 15.03
N GLU A 46 14.91 -14.01 15.43
CA GLU A 46 14.30 -15.11 16.18
C GLU A 46 13.77 -16.25 15.28
N CYS A 47 13.27 -15.95 14.08
CA CYS A 47 12.61 -16.93 13.19
C CYS A 47 13.27 -17.10 11.82
N GLY A 48 14.33 -16.33 11.54
CA GLY A 48 15.05 -16.38 10.28
C GLY A 48 14.42 -15.55 9.15
N PRO A 49 15.13 -15.42 8.02
CA PRO A 49 14.76 -14.54 6.91
C PRO A 49 13.50 -14.96 6.17
N ASN A 50 13.18 -16.25 6.12
CA ASN A 50 11.98 -16.74 5.42
C ASN A 50 10.69 -16.26 6.10
N TYR A 51 10.72 -16.14 7.43
CA TYR A 51 9.59 -15.69 8.24
C TYR A 51 9.23 -14.21 7.98
N THR A 52 10.24 -13.37 7.74
CA THR A 52 10.02 -11.93 7.51
C THR A 52 9.91 -11.54 6.03
N ARG A 53 10.16 -12.48 5.12
CA ARG A 53 10.27 -12.21 3.67
C ARG A 53 9.10 -11.43 3.10
N LYS A 54 7.86 -11.84 3.40
CA LYS A 54 6.64 -11.16 2.90
C LYS A 54 6.57 -9.71 3.41
N MET A 55 6.77 -9.52 4.71
CA MET A 55 6.75 -8.22 5.35
C MET A 55 7.85 -7.29 4.80
N GLU A 56 9.04 -7.83 4.55
CA GLU A 56 10.15 -7.07 3.93
C GLU A 56 9.77 -6.62 2.50
N THR A 57 9.17 -7.50 1.70
CA THR A 57 8.64 -7.12 0.38
C THR A 57 7.55 -6.05 0.47
N MET A 58 6.66 -6.11 1.46
CA MET A 58 5.62 -5.09 1.64
C MET A 58 6.23 -3.70 1.88
N PHE A 59 7.32 -3.59 2.63
CA PHE A 59 8.05 -2.33 2.80
C PHE A 59 8.66 -1.83 1.49
N GLN A 60 9.25 -2.73 0.71
CA GLN A 60 9.84 -2.39 -0.59
C GLN A 60 8.77 -1.89 -1.57
N ASP A 61 7.62 -2.55 -1.61
CA ASP A 61 6.49 -2.17 -2.46
C ASP A 61 5.99 -0.75 -2.13
N ILE A 62 5.87 -0.40 -0.83
CA ILE A 62 5.46 0.95 -0.40
C ILE A 62 6.49 2.01 -0.78
N GLU A 63 7.78 1.73 -0.60
CA GLU A 63 8.83 2.68 -0.95
C GLU A 63 8.89 2.95 -2.46
N LEU A 64 8.84 1.87 -3.26
CA LEU A 64 8.78 1.96 -4.72
C LEU A 64 7.51 2.71 -5.18
N SER A 65 6.39 2.46 -4.52
CA SER A 65 5.11 3.13 -4.81
C SER A 65 5.16 4.64 -4.56
N LYS A 66 5.83 5.08 -3.49
CA LYS A 66 6.03 6.52 -3.21
C LYS A 66 6.85 7.19 -4.30
N GLN A 67 7.94 6.55 -4.71
CA GLN A 67 8.80 7.06 -5.79
C GLN A 67 8.04 7.11 -7.11
N LEU A 68 7.29 6.05 -7.43
CA LEU A 68 6.47 5.96 -8.63
C LEU A 68 5.39 7.05 -8.66
N SER A 69 4.69 7.28 -7.55
CA SER A 69 3.66 8.32 -7.43
C SER A 69 4.27 9.72 -7.60
N LYS A 70 5.45 9.97 -7.02
CA LYS A 70 6.19 11.23 -7.21
C LYS A 70 6.57 11.43 -8.68
N ASN A 71 7.12 10.41 -9.33
CA ASN A 71 7.53 10.49 -10.73
C ASN A 71 6.33 10.71 -11.65
N PHE A 72 5.21 10.03 -11.39
CA PHE A 72 3.97 10.25 -12.12
C PHE A 72 3.47 11.68 -11.97
N ARG A 73 3.45 12.22 -10.74
CA ARG A 73 3.08 13.62 -10.51
C ARG A 73 3.95 14.61 -11.29
N LEU A 74 5.26 14.36 -11.37
CA LEU A 74 6.18 15.20 -12.14
C LEU A 74 5.98 15.08 -13.66
N SER A 75 5.40 13.97 -14.15
CA SER A 75 5.08 13.81 -15.57
C SER A 75 3.77 14.51 -15.98
N LEU A 76 2.92 14.86 -15.01
CA LEU A 76 1.64 15.50 -15.27
C LEU A 76 1.80 17.02 -15.37
N PRO A 77 1.01 17.68 -16.23
CA PRO A 77 0.89 19.13 -16.22
C PRO A 77 0.19 19.60 -14.94
N ASP A 78 0.55 20.81 -14.47
CA ASP A 78 0.01 21.47 -13.24
C ASP A 78 -1.52 21.72 -13.25
N THR A 79 -2.20 21.39 -14.35
CA THR A 79 -3.64 21.61 -14.55
C THR A 79 -4.54 20.58 -13.88
N HIS A 80 -3.99 19.51 -13.29
CA HIS A 80 -4.79 18.46 -12.66
C HIS A 80 -5.30 18.88 -11.26
N ALA A 81 -6.61 18.90 -11.09
CA ALA A 81 -7.26 19.25 -9.82
C ALA A 81 -7.15 18.16 -8.74
N ILE A 82 -6.87 16.91 -9.13
CA ILE A 82 -6.82 15.75 -8.22
C ILE A 82 -5.36 15.35 -8.01
N GLU A 83 -4.90 15.37 -6.76
CA GLU A 83 -3.63 14.78 -6.37
C GLU A 83 -3.79 13.26 -6.20
N LEU A 84 -3.18 12.47 -7.09
CA LEU A 84 -3.19 11.01 -7.03
C LEU A 84 -1.90 10.46 -6.41
N SER A 85 -2.07 9.54 -5.47
CA SER A 85 -1.02 8.67 -4.94
C SER A 85 -1.45 7.21 -5.09
N VAL A 86 -0.58 6.35 -5.60
CA VAL A 86 -0.89 4.96 -5.91
C VAL A 86 0.10 4.03 -5.22
N ASN A 87 -0.44 3.03 -4.50
CA ASN A 87 0.32 1.91 -3.96
C ASN A 87 0.25 0.73 -4.93
N VAL A 88 1.36 0.42 -5.60
CA VAL A 88 1.52 -0.76 -6.45
C VAL A 88 2.20 -1.85 -5.64
N ILE A 89 1.51 -2.98 -5.47
CA ILE A 89 1.92 -4.07 -4.59
C ILE A 89 2.09 -5.39 -5.33
N CYS A 90 2.96 -6.27 -4.84
CA CYS A 90 3.10 -7.64 -5.33
C CYS A 90 2.12 -8.58 -4.61
N PRO A 91 1.08 -9.11 -5.26
CA PRO A 91 0.01 -9.83 -4.56
C PRO A 91 0.47 -11.01 -3.69
N ALA A 92 1.57 -11.67 -4.05
CA ALA A 92 2.09 -12.84 -3.32
C ALA A 92 2.62 -12.53 -1.90
N SER A 93 2.99 -11.27 -1.63
CA SER A 93 3.52 -10.83 -0.33
C SER A 93 2.47 -10.15 0.54
N TRP A 94 1.27 -9.93 0.02
CA TRP A 94 0.20 -9.22 0.70
C TRP A 94 -0.96 -10.16 1.05
N PRO A 95 -1.75 -9.86 2.09
CA PRO A 95 -2.97 -10.60 2.38
C PRO A 95 -3.94 -10.59 1.18
N PRO A 96 -4.78 -11.62 1.01
CA PRO A 96 -5.81 -11.60 -0.01
C PRO A 96 -6.83 -10.51 0.31
N TYR A 97 -7.21 -9.75 -0.70
CA TYR A 97 -8.27 -8.73 -0.63
C TYR A 97 -9.42 -9.14 -1.56
N PRO A 98 -10.68 -9.03 -1.11
CA PRO A 98 -11.82 -9.33 -1.96
C PRO A 98 -11.89 -8.31 -3.09
N GLN A 99 -12.08 -8.77 -4.32
CA GLN A 99 -12.27 -7.86 -5.45
C GLN A 99 -13.59 -7.12 -5.31
N THR A 100 -13.49 -5.80 -5.25
CA THR A 100 -14.66 -4.92 -5.19
C THR A 100 -14.76 -4.05 -6.44
N THR A 101 -15.97 -3.63 -6.77
CA THR A 101 -16.23 -2.69 -7.85
C THR A 101 -16.66 -1.36 -7.25
N ALA A 102 -16.10 -0.26 -7.77
CA ALA A 102 -16.50 1.09 -7.41
C ALA A 102 -16.81 1.90 -8.66
N ASN A 103 -17.85 2.73 -8.57
CA ASN A 103 -18.20 3.69 -9.62
C ASN A 103 -17.38 4.96 -9.37
N TYR A 104 -16.35 5.17 -10.20
CA TYR A 104 -15.49 6.33 -10.11
C TYR A 104 -16.02 7.47 -11.01
N PRO A 105 -15.89 8.74 -10.59
CA PRO A 105 -16.09 9.89 -11.47
C PRO A 105 -15.21 9.80 -12.73
N PRO A 106 -15.65 10.34 -13.87
CA PRO A 106 -14.89 10.32 -15.12
C PRO A 106 -13.45 10.83 -14.99
N GLU A 107 -13.23 11.87 -14.18
CA GLU A 107 -11.92 12.47 -13.93
C GLU A 107 -10.96 11.48 -13.26
N MET A 108 -11.45 10.70 -12.30
CA MET A 108 -10.65 9.66 -11.63
C MET A 108 -10.36 8.49 -12.57
N VAL A 109 -11.29 8.14 -13.46
CA VAL A 109 -11.09 7.09 -14.47
C VAL A 109 -10.00 7.50 -15.46
N ALA A 110 -10.06 8.73 -15.98
CA ALA A 110 -9.04 9.25 -16.90
C ALA A 110 -7.65 9.27 -16.26
N LEU A 111 -7.55 9.75 -15.00
CA LEU A 111 -6.28 9.79 -14.27
C LEU A 111 -5.73 8.38 -14.00
N ARG A 112 -6.60 7.42 -13.71
CA ARG A 112 -6.23 6.00 -13.55
C ARG A 112 -5.67 5.41 -14.85
N GLU A 113 -6.28 5.73 -15.99
CA GLU A 113 -5.82 5.27 -17.30
C GLU A 113 -4.48 5.90 -17.70
N GLU A 114 -4.28 7.18 -17.38
CA GLU A 114 -3.00 7.86 -17.57
C GLU A 114 -1.89 7.25 -16.69
N PHE A 115 -2.18 6.99 -15.41
CA PHE A 115 -1.25 6.26 -14.54
C PHE A 115 -0.94 4.86 -15.10
N THR A 116 -1.95 4.14 -15.60
CA THR A 116 -1.76 2.81 -16.18
C THR A 116 -0.81 2.87 -17.37
N ARG A 117 -0.99 3.85 -18.28
CA ARG A 117 -0.08 4.05 -19.42
C ARG A 117 1.34 4.40 -18.97
N PHE A 118 1.48 5.30 -17.99
CA PHE A 118 2.77 5.66 -17.40
C PHE A 118 3.48 4.47 -16.77
N TYR A 119 2.76 3.61 -16.04
CA TYR A 119 3.34 2.43 -15.42
C TYR A 119 3.80 1.41 -16.47
N LEU A 120 2.97 1.13 -17.46
CA LEU A 120 3.25 0.12 -18.49
C LEU A 120 4.36 0.54 -19.46
N SER A 121 4.60 1.84 -19.66
CA SER A 121 5.74 2.30 -20.47
C SER A 121 7.10 1.95 -19.83
N HIS A 122 7.15 1.85 -18.51
CA HIS A 122 8.36 1.48 -17.75
C HIS A 122 8.37 0.00 -17.31
N HIS A 123 7.22 -0.67 -17.30
CA HIS A 123 7.05 -2.04 -16.81
C HIS A 123 6.30 -2.93 -17.81
N GLN A 124 6.98 -3.30 -18.89
CA GLN A 124 6.42 -4.16 -19.94
C GLN A 124 6.05 -5.56 -19.42
N GLY A 125 4.97 -6.13 -19.94
CA GLY A 125 4.49 -7.47 -19.58
C GLY A 125 3.75 -7.56 -18.24
N ARG A 126 3.49 -6.43 -17.56
CA ARG A 126 2.69 -6.40 -16.33
C ARG A 126 1.23 -6.04 -16.62
N LYS A 127 0.35 -6.41 -15.69
CA LYS A 127 -1.06 -6.00 -15.68
C LYS A 127 -1.38 -5.40 -14.32
N LEU A 128 -1.97 -4.21 -14.31
CA LEU A 128 -2.48 -3.59 -13.09
C LEU A 128 -3.91 -4.05 -12.82
N ILE A 129 -4.20 -4.31 -11.55
CA ILE A 129 -5.54 -4.57 -11.02
C ILE A 129 -5.74 -3.57 -9.90
N TYR A 130 -6.80 -2.78 -10.00
CA TYR A 130 -7.13 -1.76 -9.00
C TYR A 130 -8.09 -2.34 -7.98
N GLU A 131 -7.77 -2.19 -6.69
CA GLU A 131 -8.60 -2.65 -5.57
C GLU A 131 -9.22 -1.45 -4.83
N PRO A 132 -10.51 -1.15 -5.07
CA PRO A 132 -11.18 0.00 -4.46
C PRO A 132 -11.26 -0.06 -2.94
N SER A 133 -11.39 -1.25 -2.35
CA SER A 133 -11.62 -1.42 -0.89
C SER A 133 -10.45 -0.93 -0.02
N LEU A 134 -9.28 -0.73 -0.63
CA LEU A 134 -8.07 -0.23 0.03
C LEU A 134 -7.80 1.25 -0.27
N GLY A 135 -8.60 1.87 -1.14
CA GLY A 135 -8.46 3.27 -1.52
C GLY A 135 -9.06 4.20 -0.47
N THR A 136 -8.49 5.39 -0.37
CA THR A 136 -9.05 6.53 0.38
C THR A 136 -9.04 7.76 -0.50
N CYS A 137 -9.93 8.72 -0.21
CA CYS A 137 -9.93 10.02 -0.85
C CYS A 137 -10.23 11.11 0.17
N VAL A 138 -9.78 12.33 -0.13
CA VAL A 138 -10.09 13.52 0.65
C VAL A 138 -11.06 14.37 -0.16
N VAL A 139 -12.22 14.69 0.43
CA VAL A 139 -13.27 15.47 -0.23
C VAL A 139 -13.37 16.82 0.45
N LYS A 140 -13.36 17.90 -0.34
CA LYS A 140 -13.65 19.25 0.13
C LYS A 140 -15.15 19.50 -0.01
N ALA A 141 -15.85 19.69 1.10
CA ALA A 141 -17.26 20.04 1.11
C ALA A 141 -17.45 21.52 1.44
N ILE A 142 -18.40 22.18 0.78
CA ILE A 142 -18.84 23.54 1.07
C ILE A 142 -20.28 23.44 1.56
N PHE A 143 -20.49 23.80 2.82
CA PHE A 143 -21.82 23.77 3.44
C PHE A 143 -22.43 25.18 3.47
N PRO A 144 -23.76 25.31 3.31
CA PRO A 144 -24.43 26.59 3.48
C PRO A 144 -24.28 27.09 4.92
N MET A 145 -24.14 28.40 5.12
CA MET A 145 -24.23 28.99 6.46
C MET A 145 -25.66 28.83 6.98
N VAL A 146 -25.80 28.23 8.17
CA VAL A 146 -27.08 28.15 8.86
C VAL A 146 -27.39 29.55 9.39
N SER A 147 -28.45 30.16 8.86
CA SER A 147 -29.02 31.43 9.30
C SER A 147 -29.70 31.31 10.66
#